data_AF-A0A383AGB0-F1
#
_entry.id   AF-A0A383AGB0-F1
#
_cell.length_a   1.000
_cell.length_b   1.000
_cell.length_c   1.000
_cell.angle_alpha   90.00
_cell.angle_beta   90.00
_cell.angle_gamma   90.00
#
_symmetry.space_group_name_H-M   'P 1'
#
loop_
_entity.id
_entity.type
_entity.pdbx_description
1 polymer ?
#
loop_
_entity_poly.entity_id
_entity_poly.type
_entity_poly.pdbx_seq_one_letter_code
_entity_poly.pdbx_strand_id
1 'polypeptide(L)'
;RPNTRPNAEGPKKPLPVTVPTNPRMLGMLRQFIQKTNTDADVDRVLAQMKEHAGNNADLLQQACDGLTRVISVNYGTPYAQKAGRAFIGRHSKK
;
A
#
# COMPACT_ATOMS: atom_id res chain seq x y z
N ARG A 1 -37.67 11.70 12.13
CA ARG A 1 -37.16 10.30 12.00
C ARG A 1 -35.65 10.39 11.80
N PRO A 2 -34.81 9.88 12.71
CA PRO A 2 -33.38 9.77 12.45
C PRO A 2 -33.11 8.53 11.58
N ASN A 3 -32.42 8.72 10.45
CA ASN A 3 -31.95 7.64 9.57
C ASN A 3 -30.66 7.05 10.17
N THR A 4 -30.79 5.90 10.83
CA THR A 4 -29.63 5.10 11.26
C THR A 4 -29.08 4.35 10.05
N ARG A 5 -27.93 4.79 9.54
CA ARG A 5 -27.17 4.07 8.52
C ARG A 5 -26.71 2.72 9.12
N PRO A 6 -26.96 1.56 8.50
CA PRO A 6 -26.50 0.30 9.06
C PRO A 6 -24.97 0.31 9.14
N ASN A 7 -24.45 0.10 10.35
CA ASN A 7 -23.04 -0.14 10.58
C ASN A 7 -22.62 -1.35 9.74
N ALA A 8 -21.65 -1.16 8.84
CA ALA A 8 -20.98 -2.24 8.15
C ALA A 8 -20.04 -2.97 9.14
N GLU A 9 -20.60 -3.71 10.08
CA GLU A 9 -19.91 -4.59 11.04
C GLU A 9 -19.71 -5.99 10.45
N GLY A 10 -19.23 -6.07 9.21
CA GLY A 10 -18.65 -7.32 8.71
C GLY A 10 -17.32 -7.60 9.43
N PRO A 11 -16.97 -8.87 9.70
CA PRO A 11 -15.66 -9.20 10.26
C PRO A 11 -14.58 -8.62 9.34
N LYS A 12 -13.86 -7.60 9.80
CA LYS A 12 -12.68 -7.08 9.10
C LYS A 12 -11.66 -8.21 9.15
N LYS A 13 -11.54 -9.01 8.08
CA LYS A 13 -10.47 -9.99 7.93
C LYS A 13 -9.17 -9.29 8.35
N PRO A 14 -8.44 -9.83 9.33
CA PRO A 14 -7.17 -9.25 9.72
C PRO A 14 -6.33 -9.14 8.47
N LEU A 15 -5.94 -7.92 8.11
CA LEU A 15 -5.05 -7.75 6.99
C LEU A 15 -3.72 -8.38 7.39
N PRO A 16 -3.07 -9.13 6.48
CA PRO A 16 -2.00 -10.06 6.83
C PRO A 16 -0.75 -9.39 7.42
N VAL A 17 -0.68 -8.06 7.37
CA VAL A 17 0.51 -7.30 7.77
C VAL A 17 0.14 -6.02 8.49
N THR A 18 1.01 -5.62 9.43
CA THR A 18 0.89 -4.41 10.26
C THR A 18 0.77 -3.16 9.39
N VAL A 19 -0.03 -2.20 9.86
CA VAL A 19 -0.18 -0.91 9.16
C VAL A 19 1.13 -0.15 9.27
N PRO A 20 1.67 0.41 8.17
CA PRO A 20 2.81 1.31 8.23
C PRO A 20 2.51 2.48 9.18
N THR A 21 3.36 2.70 10.17
CA THR A 21 3.18 3.80 11.15
C THR A 21 3.74 5.13 10.65
N ASN A 22 4.62 5.10 9.63
CA ASN A 22 5.17 6.31 9.05
C ASN A 22 4.09 7.09 8.23
N PRO A 23 3.78 8.34 8.58
CA PRO A 23 2.72 9.11 7.94
C PRO A 23 3.02 9.45 6.47
N ARG A 24 4.29 9.64 6.11
CA ARG A 24 4.70 9.88 4.72
C ARG A 24 4.53 8.62 3.89
N MET A 25 4.88 7.46 4.43
CA MET A 25 4.67 6.15 3.78
C MET A 25 3.18 5.88 3.52
N LEU A 26 2.31 6.22 4.48
CA LEU A 26 0.85 6.12 4.31
C LEU A 26 0.34 7.06 3.21
N GLY A 27 0.88 8.27 3.11
CA GLY A 27 0.55 9.20 2.02
C GLY A 27 0.89 8.61 0.64
N MET A 28 2.09 8.05 0.50
CA MET A 28 2.53 7.39 -0.74
C MET A 28 1.68 6.16 -1.07
N LEU A 29 1.31 5.35 -0.08
CA LEU A 29 0.39 4.22 -0.28
C LEU A 29 -1.00 4.66 -0.75
N ARG A 30 -1.53 5.75 -0.20
CA ARG A 30 -2.80 6.32 -0.66
C ARG A 30 -2.72 6.82 -2.10
N GLN A 31 -1.59 7.40 -2.48
CA GLN A 31 -1.35 7.81 -3.87
C GLN A 31 -1.25 6.58 -4.78
N PHE A 32 -0.50 5.55 -4.38
CA PHE A 32 -0.33 4.31 -5.15
C PHE A 32 -1.66 3.62 -5.51
N ILE A 33 -2.63 3.60 -4.59
CA ILE A 33 -3.91 2.92 -4.80
C ILE A 33 -4.92 3.71 -5.65
N GLN A 34 -4.59 4.93 -6.08
CA GLN A 34 -5.51 5.71 -6.91
C GLN A 34 -5.73 5.02 -8.26
N LYS A 35 -7.00 4.79 -8.60
CA LYS A 35 -7.39 4.12 -9.86
C LYS A 35 -7.10 4.95 -11.11
N THR A 36 -6.88 6.25 -10.94
CA THR A 36 -6.57 7.21 -12.01
C THR A 36 -5.08 7.29 -12.32
N ASN A 37 -4.23 6.58 -11.56
CA ASN A 37 -2.79 6.59 -11.81
C ASN A 37 -2.47 5.97 -13.18
N THR A 38 -1.59 6.63 -13.91
CA THR A 38 -0.90 6.01 -15.04
C THR A 38 0.19 5.07 -14.54
N ASP A 39 0.70 4.22 -15.43
CA ASP A 39 1.82 3.33 -15.11
C ASP A 39 3.05 4.13 -14.62
N ALA A 40 3.29 5.30 -15.22
CA ALA A 40 4.36 6.21 -14.81
C ALA A 40 4.14 6.78 -13.40
N ASP A 41 2.90 7.08 -13.01
CA ASP A 41 2.59 7.55 -11.65
C ASP A 41 2.85 6.46 -10.61
N VAL A 42 2.47 5.21 -10.92
CA VAL A 42 2.74 4.05 -10.07
C VAL A 42 4.25 3.89 -9.85
N ASP A 43 5.04 3.90 -10.93
CA ASP A 43 6.48 3.75 -10.85
C ASP A 43 7.14 4.90 -10.07
N ARG A 44 6.66 6.14 -10.28
CA ARG A 44 7.12 7.30 -9.52
C ARG A 44 6.86 7.14 -8.03
N VAL A 45 5.68 6.68 -7.64
CA VAL A 45 5.34 6.46 -6.23
C VAL A 45 6.22 5.37 -5.62
N LEU A 46 6.45 4.26 -6.32
CA LEU A 46 7.35 3.20 -5.84
C LEU A 46 8.79 3.70 -5.68
N ALA A 47 9.27 4.52 -6.61
CA ALA A 47 10.58 5.15 -6.50
C ALA A 47 10.66 6.08 -5.27
N GLN A 48 9.64 6.90 -5.03
CA GLN A 48 9.55 7.77 -3.85
C GLN A 48 9.49 6.98 -2.53
N MET A 49 8.79 5.85 -2.50
CA MET A 49 8.74 4.97 -1.33
C MET A 49 10.13 4.40 -1.01
N LYS A 50 10.87 3.96 -2.04
CA LYS A 50 12.25 3.48 -1.90
C LYS A 50 13.19 4.59 -1.46
N GLU A 51 13.11 5.75 -2.09
CA GLU A 51 13.94 6.91 -1.74
C GLU A 51 13.70 7.35 -0.30
N HIS A 52 12.44 7.39 0.14
CA HIS A 52 12.10 7.75 1.51
C HIS A 52 12.59 6.71 2.53
N ALA A 53 12.52 5.43 2.20
CA ALA A 53 13.10 4.38 3.04
C ALA A 53 14.63 4.45 3.05
N GLY A 54 15.28 4.82 1.95
CA GLY A 54 16.74 4.87 1.83
C GLY A 54 17.37 3.53 2.22
N ASN A 55 18.35 3.59 3.14
CA ASN A 55 18.99 2.40 3.73
C ASN A 55 18.29 1.89 5.01
N ASN A 56 17.16 2.48 5.40
CA ASN A 56 16.42 2.06 6.58
C ASN A 56 15.58 0.81 6.27
N ALA A 57 16.08 -0.34 6.72
CA ALA A 57 15.46 -1.63 6.48
C ALA A 57 14.05 -1.75 7.08
N ASP A 58 13.76 -1.04 8.17
CA ASP A 58 12.44 -1.08 8.81
C ASP A 58 11.42 -0.24 8.04
N LEU A 59 11.81 0.94 7.54
CA LEU A 59 10.96 1.73 6.65
C LEU A 59 10.72 1.03 5.32
N LEU A 60 11.73 0.33 4.78
CA LEU A 60 11.58 -0.45 3.56
C LEU A 60 10.65 -1.65 3.77
N GLN A 61 10.74 -2.32 4.92
CA GLN A 61 9.80 -3.37 5.29
C GLN A 61 8.38 -2.82 5.44
N GLN A 62 8.20 -1.66 6.09
CA GLN A 62 6.89 -1.00 6.18
C GLN A 62 6.30 -0.68 4.80
N ALA A 63 7.12 -0.27 3.82
CA ALA A 63 6.67 -0.07 2.45
C ALA A 63 6.14 -1.38 1.85
N CYS A 64 6.88 -2.47 2.01
CA CYS A 64 6.51 -3.81 1.51
C CYS A 64 5.23 -4.33 2.18
N ASP A 65 5.11 -4.15 3.49
CA ASP A 65 3.95 -4.54 4.29
C ASP A 65 2.68 -3.79 3.85
N GLY A 66 2.81 -2.47 3.64
CA GLY A 66 1.75 -1.61 3.12
C GLY A 66 1.30 -2.01 1.72
N LEU A 67 2.25 -2.29 0.82
CA LEU A 67 1.97 -2.76 -0.54
C LEU A 67 1.26 -4.12 -0.52
N THR A 68 1.74 -5.06 0.29
CA THR A 68 1.13 -6.39 0.47
C THR A 68 -0.33 -6.25 0.90
N ARG A 69 -0.58 -5.35 1.86
CA ARG A 69 -1.92 -5.07 2.38
C ARG A 69 -2.86 -4.55 1.30
N VAL A 70 -2.48 -3.51 0.55
CA VAL A 70 -3.36 -2.93 -0.49
C VAL A 70 -3.58 -3.88 -1.67
N ILE A 71 -2.57 -4.68 -2.03
CA ILE A 71 -2.69 -5.69 -3.08
C ILE A 71 -3.62 -6.82 -2.66
N SER A 72 -3.58 -7.25 -1.39
CA SER A 72 -4.46 -8.31 -0.88
C SER A 72 -5.95 -7.97 -0.96
N VAL A 73 -6.30 -6.68 -1.02
CA VAL A 73 -7.67 -6.18 -1.18
C VAL A 73 -7.96 -5.64 -2.58
N ASN A 74 -7.12 -5.98 -3.58
CA ASN A 74 -7.27 -5.59 -4.99
C ASN A 74 -7.37 -4.06 -5.20
N TYR A 75 -6.65 -3.27 -4.41
CA TYR A 75 -6.54 -1.82 -4.63
C TYR A 75 -5.49 -1.46 -5.68
N GLY A 76 -5.58 -0.24 -6.21
CA GLY A 76 -4.76 0.25 -7.31
C GLY A 76 -5.20 -0.25 -8.69
N THR A 77 -4.43 0.11 -9.71
CA THR A 77 -4.61 -0.37 -11.08
C THR A 77 -4.04 -1.80 -11.24
N PRO A 78 -4.37 -2.54 -12.32
CA PRO A 78 -3.72 -3.82 -12.60
C PRO A 78 -2.19 -3.71 -12.67
N TYR A 79 -1.69 -2.60 -13.23
CA TYR A 79 -0.25 -2.31 -13.25
C TYR A 79 0.30 -2.10 -11.84
N ALA A 80 -0.38 -1.31 -10.99
CA ALA A 80 0.02 -1.12 -9.59
C ALA A 80 0.17 -2.46 -8.87
N GLN A 81 -0.76 -3.39 -9.03
CA GLN A 81 -0.65 -4.71 -8.40
C GLN A 81 0.58 -5.49 -8.89
N LYS A 82 0.85 -5.48 -10.20
CA LYS A 82 2.03 -6.13 -10.79
C LYS A 82 3.33 -5.49 -10.28
N ALA A 83 3.44 -4.17 -10.38
CA ALA A 83 4.63 -3.42 -9.98
C ALA A 83 4.89 -3.50 -8.47
N GLY A 84 3.84 -3.41 -7.65
CA GLY A 84 3.93 -3.56 -6.20
C GLY A 84 4.38 -4.96 -5.78
N ARG A 85 3.90 -6.03 -6.41
CA ARG A 85 4.42 -7.41 -6.18
C ARG A 85 5.89 -7.52 -6.53
N ALA A 86 6.31 -6.94 -7.65
CA ALA A 86 7.71 -6.93 -8.06
C ALA A 86 8.59 -6.11 -7.10
N PHE A 87 8.06 -5.03 -6.52
CA PHE A 87 8.74 -4.23 -5.50
C PHE A 87 8.95 -5.04 -4.22
N ILE A 88 7.89 -5.67 -3.70
CA ILE A 88 7.95 -6.52 -2.50
C ILE A 88 8.97 -7.63 -2.68
N GLY A 89 8.96 -8.33 -3.84
CA GLY A 89 9.90 -9.42 -4.10
C GLY A 89 11.38 -9.00 -4.14
N ARG A 90 11.68 -7.72 -4.40
CA ARG A 90 13.06 -7.19 -4.40
C ARG A 90 13.51 -6.66 -3.04
N HIS A 91 12.58 -6.26 -2.19
CA HIS A 91 12.85 -5.42 -1.02
C HIS A 91 12.36 -5.97 0.32
N SER A 92 11.43 -6.93 0.32
CA SER A 92 11.03 -7.62 1.54
C SER A 92 12.21 -8.43 2.07
N LYS A 93 12.41 -8.40 3.38
CA LYS A 93 13.28 -9.38 4.04
C LYS A 93 12.68 -10.78 3.76
N LYS A 94 13.54 -11.73 3.37
CA LYS A 94 13.19 -13.15 3.24
C LYS A 94 13.12 -13.80 4.62
#